data_AF-A0A256XKR5-F1
#
_entry.id   AF-A0A256XKR5-F1
#
_cell.length_a   1.000
_cell.length_b   1.000
_cell.length_c   1.000
_cell.angle_alpha   90.00
_cell.angle_beta   90.00
_cell.angle_gamma   90.00
#
_symmetry.space_group_name_H-M   'P 1'
#
loop_
_entity.id
_entity.type
_entity.pdbx_description
1 polymer ?
#
loop_
_entity_poly.entity_id
_entity_poly.type
_entity_poly.pdbx_seq_one_letter_code
_entity_poly.pdbx_strand_id
1 'polypeptide(L)'
;MKKTCPKCKGKSIKLYRNQTVDGKRKWVPIMWYCTSCSFIYQVAADTLIYKSGEVINASKLSQQCLKCGKKLFRLYQHKNPKYGKQQWISFAWYCSLCKYAWVESPS
;
A
#
# COMPACT_ATOMS: atom_id res chain seq x y z
N MET A 1 2.24 -9.62 15.42
CA MET A 1 2.70 -10.63 14.45
C MET A 1 3.15 -9.96 13.16
N LYS A 2 4.33 -10.29 12.62
CA LYS A 2 4.72 -9.90 11.25
C LYS A 2 3.88 -10.76 10.30
N LYS A 3 2.99 -10.16 9.50
CA LYS A 3 2.15 -10.92 8.56
C LYS A 3 3.05 -11.50 7.47
N THR A 4 2.98 -12.81 7.32
CA THR A 4 3.71 -13.55 6.31
C THR A 4 2.97 -13.46 4.98
N CYS A 5 3.68 -13.30 3.87
CA CYS A 5 3.05 -13.26 2.55
C CYS A 5 2.26 -14.55 2.31
N PRO A 6 0.96 -14.48 1.95
CA PRO A 6 0.17 -15.68 1.69
C PRO A 6 0.67 -16.46 0.46
N LYS A 7 1.33 -15.77 -0.49
CA LYS A 7 1.86 -16.37 -1.73
C LYS A 7 3.18 -17.10 -1.53
N CYS A 8 4.18 -16.47 -0.91
CA CYS A 8 5.54 -17.03 -0.82
C CYS A 8 6.06 -17.22 0.61
N LYS A 9 5.25 -16.95 1.64
CA LYS A 9 5.66 -16.94 3.06
C LYS A 9 6.86 -16.03 3.35
N GLY A 10 7.17 -15.09 2.45
CA GLY A 10 8.16 -14.04 2.64
C GLY A 10 7.67 -12.89 3.51
N LYS A 11 8.52 -11.89 3.70
CA LYS A 11 8.23 -10.71 4.51
C LYS A 11 7.18 -9.82 3.82
N SER A 12 6.18 -9.36 4.56
CA SER A 12 5.26 -8.31 4.13
C SER A 12 5.35 -7.07 5.00
N ILE A 13 5.18 -5.92 4.37
CA ILE A 13 5.09 -4.60 4.99
C ILE A 13 3.67 -4.06 4.85
N LYS A 14 3.21 -3.30 5.82
CA LYS A 14 1.88 -2.68 5.80
C LYS A 14 1.98 -1.31 5.11
N LEU A 15 1.03 -1.03 4.24
CA LEU A 15 0.89 0.22 3.51
C LEU A 15 -0.33 0.99 4.06
N TYR A 16 -0.11 2.28 4.30
CA TYR A 16 -1.06 3.13 5.00
C TYR A 16 -1.46 4.32 4.15
N ARG A 17 -2.68 4.80 4.34
CA ARG A 17 -3.17 6.07 3.82
C ARG A 17 -3.33 7.04 4.98
N ASN A 18 -2.86 8.27 4.80
CA ASN A 18 -3.21 9.36 5.71
C ASN A 18 -4.60 9.86 5.35
N GLN A 19 -5.56 9.77 6.26
CA GLN A 19 -6.92 10.24 6.05
C GLN A 19 -7.52 10.80 7.34
N THR A 20 -8.46 11.74 7.20
CA THR A 20 -9.22 12.27 8.33
C THR A 20 -10.32 11.28 8.71
N VAL A 21 -10.33 10.86 9.97
CA VAL A 21 -11.33 9.98 10.57
C VAL A 21 -11.77 10.63 11.88
N ASP A 22 -13.06 10.91 12.03
CA ASP A 22 -13.64 11.61 13.18
C ASP A 22 -12.94 12.96 13.46
N GLY A 23 -12.71 13.74 12.40
CA GLY A 23 -12.04 15.04 12.49
C GLY A 23 -10.53 14.99 12.74
N LYS A 24 -9.92 13.81 12.94
CA LYS A 24 -8.48 13.65 13.22
C LYS A 24 -7.76 12.95 12.07
N ARG A 25 -6.56 13.42 11.72
CA ARG A 25 -5.69 12.71 10.76
C ARG A 25 -5.21 11.40 11.38
N LYS A 26 -5.48 10.28 10.72
CA LYS A 26 -5.06 8.94 11.13
C LYS A 26 -4.37 8.24 9.95
N TRP A 27 -3.33 7.47 10.26
CA TRP A 27 -2.70 6.54 9.33
C TRP A 27 -3.48 5.24 9.31
N VAL A 28 -4.33 5.09 8.30
CA VAL A 28 -5.22 3.92 8.17
C VAL A 28 -4.54 2.87 7.29
N PRO A 29 -4.37 1.63 7.79
CA PRO A 29 -3.78 0.59 7.00
C PRO A 29 -4.73 0.13 5.89
N ILE A 30 -4.23 0.08 4.66
CA ILE A 30 -5.04 -0.27 3.49
C ILE A 30 -4.61 -1.62 2.92
N MET A 31 -3.31 -1.87 2.82
CA MET A 31 -2.77 -3.05 2.12
C MET A 31 -1.52 -3.60 2.78
N TRP A 32 -1.16 -4.81 2.37
CA TRP A 32 0.12 -5.44 2.60
C TRP A 32 0.86 -5.58 1.28
N TYR A 33 2.17 -5.35 1.30
CA TYR A 33 3.07 -5.60 0.18
C TYR A 33 4.13 -6.62 0.59
N CYS A 34 4.28 -7.70 -0.16
CA CYS A 34 5.38 -8.64 0.04
C CYS A 34 6.66 -8.13 -0.62
N THR A 35 7.70 -7.91 0.18
CA THR A 35 8.99 -7.46 -0.31
C THR A 35 9.79 -8.56 -1.01
N SER A 36 9.38 -9.82 -0.88
CA SER A 36 10.06 -10.98 -1.48
C SER A 36 9.53 -11.36 -2.87
N CYS A 37 8.22 -11.17 -3.12
CA CYS A 37 7.59 -11.58 -4.39
C CYS A 37 6.66 -10.52 -4.99
N SER A 38 6.72 -9.29 -4.47
CA SER A 38 5.91 -8.14 -4.89
C SER A 38 4.40 -8.34 -4.83
N PHE A 39 3.93 -9.36 -4.12
CA PHE A 39 2.51 -9.65 -3.97
C PHE A 39 1.83 -8.63 -3.05
N ILE A 40 0.80 -7.95 -3.55
CA ILE A 40 0.02 -6.98 -2.78
C ILE A 40 -1.36 -7.56 -2.48
N TYR A 41 -1.85 -7.30 -1.27
CA TYR A 41 -3.17 -7.76 -0.83
C TYR A 41 -3.80 -6.82 0.20
N GLN A 42 -5.13 -6.77 0.26
CA GLN A 42 -5.87 -5.85 1.14
C GLN A 42 -5.80 -6.21 2.64
N VAL A 43 -6.05 -5.20 3.50
CA VAL A 43 -6.05 -5.33 4.98
C VAL A 43 -7.45 -5.57 5.58
N ALA A 44 -8.54 -5.34 4.84
CA ALA A 44 -9.90 -5.06 5.36
C ALA A 44 -10.47 -6.00 6.45
N ALA A 45 -9.96 -7.21 6.59
CA ALA A 45 -9.83 -7.84 7.88
C ALA A 45 -8.58 -8.73 7.77
N ASP A 46 -7.82 -8.96 8.84
CA ASP A 46 -6.65 -9.84 8.73
C ASP A 46 -6.99 -11.25 8.19
N THR A 47 -8.28 -11.58 8.14
CA THR A 47 -8.95 -12.75 7.57
C THR A 47 -9.32 -12.68 6.08
N LEU A 48 -9.50 -11.52 5.45
CA LEU A 48 -9.94 -11.40 4.05
C LEU A 48 -8.83 -10.84 3.16
N ILE A 49 -8.19 -11.73 2.39
CA ILE A 49 -7.07 -11.42 1.51
C ILE A 49 -7.56 -11.42 0.06
N TYR A 50 -7.57 -10.26 -0.58
CA TYR A 50 -7.79 -10.14 -2.02
C TYR A 50 -6.49 -9.76 -2.71
N LYS A 51 -6.11 -10.48 -3.78
CA LYS A 51 -4.98 -10.10 -4.64
C LYS A 51 -5.31 -8.77 -5.30
N SER A 52 -4.38 -7.83 -5.23
CA SER A 52 -4.57 -6.50 -5.81
C SER A 52 -3.32 -6.06 -6.53
N GLY A 53 -3.49 -5.41 -7.68
CA GLY A 53 -2.45 -4.58 -8.25
C GLY A 53 -1.37 -5.26 -9.08
N GLU A 54 -0.63 -4.40 -9.77
CA GLU A 54 0.52 -4.68 -10.63
C GLU A 54 1.66 -3.72 -10.23
N VAL A 55 2.90 -4.13 -10.48
CA VAL A 55 4.05 -3.23 -10.35
C VAL A 55 4.15 -2.45 -11.65
N ILE A 56 4.03 -1.13 -11.59
CA ILE A 56 4.14 -0.28 -12.78
C ILE A 56 5.13 0.85 -12.52
N ASN A 57 5.72 1.37 -13.59
CA ASN A 57 6.61 2.51 -13.49
C ASN A 57 5.79 3.76 -13.07
N ALA A 58 6.11 4.31 -11.90
CA ALA A 58 5.35 5.37 -11.24
C ALA A 58 5.20 6.64 -12.10
N SER A 59 6.15 6.88 -12.99
CA SER A 59 6.16 8.01 -13.93
C SER A 59 4.96 8.05 -14.88
N LYS A 60 4.25 6.92 -15.06
CA LYS A 60 3.08 6.83 -15.96
C LYS A 60 1.73 7.01 -15.28
N LEU A 61 1.67 7.14 -13.95
CA LEU A 61 0.41 7.33 -13.25
C LEU A 61 0.02 8.81 -13.21
N SER A 62 -0.97 9.19 -14.01
CA SER A 62 -1.57 10.53 -14.08
C SER A 62 -2.38 10.93 -12.83
N GLN A 63 -2.06 10.35 -11.66
CA GLN A 63 -2.85 10.43 -10.41
C GLN A 63 -4.30 9.95 -10.56
N GLN A 64 -4.66 9.35 -11.69
CA GLN A 64 -5.97 8.78 -11.98
C GLN A 64 -5.88 7.27 -12.13
N CYS A 65 -6.92 6.59 -11.68
CA CYS A 65 -7.05 5.14 -11.74
C CYS A 65 -7.22 4.71 -13.20
N LEU A 66 -6.31 3.86 -13.69
CA LEU A 66 -6.39 3.32 -15.05
C LEU A 66 -7.68 2.52 -15.33
N LYS A 67 -8.37 2.05 -14.28
CA LYS A 67 -9.63 1.30 -14.41
C LYS A 67 -10.90 2.14 -14.42
N CYS A 68 -10.91 3.28 -13.73
CA CYS A 68 -12.15 4.04 -13.52
C CYS A 68 -11.99 5.55 -13.62
N GLY A 69 -10.80 6.05 -13.96
CA GLY A 69 -10.48 7.48 -14.06
C GLY A 69 -10.49 8.24 -12.73
N LYS A 70 -10.96 7.65 -11.63
CA LYS A 70 -11.03 8.33 -10.32
C LYS A 70 -9.64 8.59 -9.75
N LYS A 71 -9.54 9.66 -8.96
CA LYS A 71 -8.31 10.05 -8.27
C LYS A 71 -7.74 8.91 -7.41
N LEU A 72 -6.43 8.71 -7.54
CA LEU A 72 -5.68 7.77 -6.72
C LEU A 72 -5.25 8.41 -5.40
N PHE A 73 -5.16 7.57 -4.37
CA PHE A 73 -4.62 7.93 -3.08
C PHE A 73 -3.21 7.40 -2.94
N ARG A 74 -2.34 8.21 -2.34
CA ARG A 74 -0.98 7.81 -2.02
C ARG A 74 -0.99 6.86 -0.82
N LEU A 75 -0.30 5.73 -0.96
CA LEU A 75 0.01 4.81 0.12
C LEU A 75 1.47 4.93 0.53
N TYR A 76 1.69 4.81 1.83
CA TYR A 76 2.98 5.00 2.46
C TYR A 76 3.37 3.77 3.27
N GLN A 77 4.66 3.45 3.22
CA GLN A 77 5.27 2.51 4.15
C GLN A 77 5.75 3.28 5.39
N HIS A 78 5.45 2.74 6.56
CA HIS A 78 6.07 3.20 7.80
C HIS A 78 7.44 2.52 7.97
N LYS A 79 8.50 3.32 8.09
CA LYS A 79 9.86 2.86 8.42
C LYS A 79 10.24 3.40 9.79
N ASN A 80 10.45 2.48 10.74
CA ASN A 80 11.00 2.79 12.05
C ASN A 80 12.48 2.36 12.08
N PRO A 81 13.43 3.28 11.86
CA PRO A 81 14.84 2.93 11.88
C PRO A 81 15.30 2.60 13.32
N LYS A 82 16.35 1.76 13.45
CA LYS A 82 16.95 1.44 14.77
C LYS A 82 17.54 2.68 15.45
N TYR A 83 18.02 3.63 14.65
CA TYR A 83 18.53 4.93 15.08
C TYR A 83 17.91 6.01 14.19
N GLY A 84 17.38 7.08 14.77
CA GLY A 84 16.79 8.21 14.04
C GLY A 84 15.26 8.33 14.15
N LYS A 85 14.69 9.23 13.35
CA LYS A 85 13.25 9.57 13.38
C LYS A 85 12.44 8.60 12.53
N GLN A 86 11.20 8.33 12.96
CA GLN A 86 10.22 7.59 12.17
C GLN A 86 9.94 8.29 10.84
N GLN A 87 9.77 7.52 9.77
CA GLN A 87 9.58 8.04 8.41
C GLN A 87 8.40 7.36 7.71
N TRP A 88 7.67 8.15 6.93
CA TRP A 88 6.60 7.70 6.04
C TRP A 88 7.06 7.87 4.60
N ILE A 89 7.30 6.77 3.91
CA ILE A 89 7.89 6.75 2.57
C ILE A 89 6.78 6.44 1.57
N SER A 90 6.63 7.29 0.55
CA SER A 90 5.71 7.01 -0.57
C SER A 90 6.07 5.67 -1.20
N PHE A 91 5.07 4.82 -1.44
CA PHE A 91 5.33 3.46 -1.89
C PHE A 91 4.38 2.98 -3.00
N ALA A 92 3.13 3.39 -2.96
CA ALA A 92 2.14 2.94 -3.93
C ALA A 92 1.02 3.96 -4.15
N TRP A 93 0.26 3.75 -5.21
CA TRP A 93 -1.00 4.44 -5.48
C TRP A 93 -2.16 3.48 -5.31
N TYR A 94 -3.29 3.95 -4.81
CA TYR A 94 -4.47 3.13 -4.49
C TYR A 94 -5.77 3.79 -4.94
N CYS A 95 -6.60 3.03 -5.66
CA CYS A 95 -7.96 3.44 -5.99
C CYS A 95 -8.93 2.95 -4.91
N SER A 96 -9.55 3.87 -4.17
CA SER A 96 -10.52 3.49 -3.13
C SER A 96 -11.79 2.84 -3.65
N LEU A 97 -12.13 3.06 -4.93
CA LEU A 97 -13.31 2.49 -5.58
C LEU A 97 -13.00 1.07 -6.07
N CYS A 98 -12.02 0.92 -6.98
CA CYS A 98 -11.67 -0.37 -7.57
C CYS A 98 -10.89 -1.28 -6.62
N LYS A 99 -10.36 -0.74 -5.52
CA LYS A 99 -9.44 -1.42 -4.59
C LYS A 99 -8.14 -1.94 -5.22
N TYR A 100 -7.79 -1.44 -6.40
CA TYR A 100 -6.52 -1.70 -7.07
C TYR A 100 -5.43 -0.78 -6.51
N ALA A 101 -4.21 -1.31 -6.46
CA ALA A 101 -3.03 -0.53 -6.16
C ALA A 101 -1.91 -0.78 -7.16
N TRP A 102 -1.02 0.19 -7.26
CA TRP A 102 0.12 0.18 -8.15
C TRP A 102 1.34 0.57 -7.33
N VAL A 103 2.27 -0.36 -7.19
CA VAL A 103 3.50 -0.11 -6.45
C VAL A 103 4.44 0.68 -7.33
N GLU A 104 4.99 1.74 -6.77
CA GLU A 104 6.07 2.47 -7.40
C GLU A 104 7.28 1.54 -7.40
N SER A 105 7.80 1.19 -8.59
CA SER A 105 9.05 0.43 -8.65
C SER A 105 10.10 1.19 -7.83
N PRO A 106 10.82 0.52 -6.91
CA PRO A 106 12.00 1.13 -6.34
C PRO A 106 12.95 1.43 -7.49
N SER A 107 13.29 2.72 -7.65
CA SER A 107 14.34 3.17 -8.55
C SER A 107 15.68 2.53 -8.19
#